data_AF-A0A1Y1MS68-F1
#
_entry.id   AF-A0A1Y1MS68-F1
#
_cell.length_a   1.000
_cell.length_b   1.000
_cell.length_c   1.000
_cell.angle_alpha   90.00
_cell.angle_beta   90.00
_cell.angle_gamma   90.00
#
_symmetry.space_group_name_H-M   'P 1'
#
loop_
_entity.id
_entity.type
_entity.pdbx_description
1 polymer ?
#
loop_
_entity_poly.entity_id
_entity_poly.type
_entity_poly.pdbx_seq_one_letter_code
_entity_poly.pdbx_strand_id
1 'polypeptide(L)'
;CKKLHYINMFGIEDVIECCGISLYNKICIIAIYRPCSSNLSAFLSKFSDILQTIHSRFDHVYICGDLNIDQLQKDKSWRALNDILELHSLISIIKEATR
;
A
#
# COMPACT_ATOMS: atom_id res chain seq x y z
N CYS A 1 -3.99 -18.22 -9.83
CA CYS A 1 -3.73 -17.25 -8.76
C CYS A 1 -2.76 -17.89 -7.76
N LYS A 2 -1.69 -17.21 -7.35
CA LYS A 2 -0.75 -17.69 -6.33
C LYS A 2 -0.70 -16.72 -5.16
N LYS A 3 -0.74 -17.22 -3.93
CA LYS A 3 -0.58 -16.39 -2.73
C LYS A 3 0.87 -15.93 -2.59
N LEU A 4 1.07 -14.66 -2.30
CA LEU A 4 2.38 -14.08 -2.03
C LEU A 4 2.65 -14.13 -0.53
N HIS A 5 3.03 -15.30 -0.01
CA HIS A 5 3.22 -15.51 1.43
C HIS A 5 4.21 -14.52 2.08
N TYR A 6 5.20 -14.07 1.33
CA TYR A 6 6.17 -13.09 1.83
C TYR A 6 5.58 -11.70 2.08
N ILE A 7 4.44 -11.35 1.47
CA ILE A 7 3.77 -10.08 1.72
C ILE A 7 3.23 -10.04 3.15
N ASN A 8 2.64 -11.14 3.62
CA ASN A 8 2.12 -11.24 4.99
C ASN A 8 3.20 -11.01 6.06
N MET A 9 4.49 -11.21 5.73
CA MET A 9 5.60 -10.98 6.66
C MET A 9 5.90 -9.49 6.90
N PHE A 10 5.33 -8.58 6.11
CA PHE A 10 5.43 -7.14 6.35
C PHE A 10 4.38 -6.64 7.35
N GLY A 11 3.44 -7.49 7.76
CA GLY A 11 2.43 -7.15 8.76
C GLY A 11 3.06 -6.82 10.11
N ILE A 12 2.59 -5.74 10.72
CA ILE A 12 2.97 -5.32 12.07
C ILE A 12 1.68 -4.96 12.80
N GLU A 13 1.45 -5.60 13.95
CA GLU A 13 0.30 -5.35 14.82
C GLU A 13 0.15 -3.85 15.11
N ASP A 14 -1.09 -3.35 15.06
CA ASP A 14 -1.47 -1.95 15.24
C ASP A 14 -0.81 -0.94 14.26
N VAL A 15 -0.09 -1.41 13.22
CA VAL A 15 0.58 -0.54 12.24
C VAL A 15 0.06 -0.78 10.83
N ILE A 16 0.18 -2.02 10.36
CA ILE A 16 -0.16 -2.39 8.99
C ILE A 16 -0.51 -3.88 8.92
N GLU A 17 -1.63 -4.19 8.30
CA GLU A 17 -1.97 -5.53 7.87
C GLU A 17 -1.89 -5.58 6.35
N CYS A 18 -1.32 -6.65 5.81
CA CYS A 18 -1.21 -6.80 4.37
C CYS A 18 -1.25 -8.26 3.92
N CYS A 19 -1.82 -8.47 2.74
CA CYS A 19 -1.78 -9.74 2.05
C CYS A 19 -1.75 -9.52 0.54
N GLY A 20 -1.23 -10.49 -0.20
CA GLY A 20 -1.07 -10.36 -1.63
C GLY A 20 -1.28 -11.65 -2.41
N ILE A 21 -1.66 -11.48 -3.66
CA ILE A 21 -1.77 -12.55 -4.66
C ILE A 21 -1.09 -12.13 -5.96
N SER A 22 -0.67 -13.11 -6.74
CA SER A 22 -0.28 -12.91 -8.13
C SER A 22 -1.19 -13.64 -9.11
N LEU A 23 -1.49 -12.96 -10.21
CA LEU A 23 -2.20 -13.49 -11.36
C LEU A 23 -1.22 -13.61 -12.52
N TYR A 24 -1.17 -14.79 -13.13
CA TYR A 24 -0.30 -15.10 -14.27
C TYR A 24 1.20 -14.81 -14.05
N ASN A 25 1.65 -14.72 -12.79
CA ASN A 25 2.98 -14.28 -12.38
C ASN A 25 3.40 -12.88 -12.89
N LYS A 26 2.47 -12.07 -13.40
CA LYS A 26 2.73 -10.73 -13.96
C LYS A 26 2.02 -9.61 -13.22
N ILE A 27 0.85 -9.91 -12.69
CA ILE A 27 0.01 -8.96 -11.97
C ILE A 27 0.10 -9.27 -10.48
N CYS A 28 0.46 -8.26 -9.68
CA CYS A 28 0.41 -8.29 -8.23
C CYS A 28 -0.81 -7.52 -7.74
N ILE A 29 -1.59 -8.12 -6.85
CA ILE A 29 -2.67 -7.44 -6.15
C ILE A 29 -2.39 -7.55 -4.66
N ILE A 30 -2.33 -6.41 -3.98
CA ILE A 30 -2.08 -6.32 -2.53
C ILE A 30 -3.24 -5.61 -1.88
N ALA A 31 -3.79 -6.23 -0.83
CA ALA A 31 -4.70 -5.59 0.08
C ALA A 31 -3.93 -5.12 1.32
N ILE A 32 -4.10 -3.86 1.70
CA ILE A 32 -3.44 -3.23 2.84
C ILE A 32 -4.48 -2.56 3.74
N TYR A 33 -4.35 -2.74 5.03
CA TYR A 33 -5.11 -2.03 6.04
C TYR A 33 -4.16 -1.32 7.01
N ARG A 34 -4.42 -0.04 7.28
CA ARG A 34 -3.76 0.76 8.31
C ARG A 34 -4.81 1.21 9.34
N PRO A 35 -4.69 0.85 10.63
CA PRO A 35 -5.58 1.37 11.67
C PRO A 35 -5.49 2.90 11.81
N CYS A 36 -6.60 3.60 12.10
CA CYS A 36 -6.61 5.07 12.30
C CYS A 36 -5.61 5.55 13.38
N SER A 37 -5.49 4.79 14.47
CA SER A 37 -4.63 5.08 15.61
C SER A 37 -3.15 4.79 15.36
N SER A 38 -2.80 4.21 14.21
CA SER A 38 -1.43 3.76 13.99
C SER A 38 -0.46 4.92 13.75
N ASN A 39 0.80 4.70 14.12
CA ASN A 39 1.87 5.65 13.84
C ASN A 39 2.10 5.76 12.32
N LEU A 40 1.81 6.94 11.76
CA LEU A 40 1.90 7.21 10.33
C LEU A 40 3.32 6.96 9.77
N SER A 41 4.37 7.38 10.46
CA SER A 41 5.75 7.21 10.00
C SER A 41 6.15 5.73 9.93
N ALA A 42 5.76 4.93 10.93
CA ALA A 42 5.99 3.49 10.92
C ALA A 42 5.26 2.80 9.76
N PHE A 43 4.00 3.19 9.53
CA PHE A 43 3.24 2.72 8.38
C PHE A 43 3.91 3.09 7.05
N LEU A 44 4.26 4.36 6.83
CA LEU A 44 4.85 4.82 5.57
C LEU A 44 6.18 4.12 5.27
N SER A 45 7.01 3.90 6.30
CA SER A 45 8.24 3.12 6.16
C SER A 45 7.96 1.69 5.69
N LYS A 46 7.00 1.00 6.32
CA LYS A 46 6.66 -0.38 5.93
C LYS A 46 5.98 -0.46 4.57
N PHE A 47 5.13 0.51 4.25
CA PHE A 47 4.51 0.63 2.96
C PHE A 47 5.56 0.78 1.86
N SER A 48 6.56 1.64 2.06
CA SER A 48 7.71 1.79 1.15
C SER A 48 8.49 0.48 0.97
N ASP A 49 8.77 -0.26 2.05
CA ASP A 49 9.46 -1.56 1.97
C ASP A 49 8.68 -2.57 1.10
N ILE A 50 7.35 -2.60 1.24
CA ILE A 50 6.47 -3.46 0.43
C ILE A 50 6.56 -3.07 -1.04
N LEU A 51 6.45 -1.77 -1.36
CA LEU A 51 6.51 -1.26 -2.74
C LEU A 51 7.84 -1.59 -3.41
N GLN A 52 8.95 -1.36 -2.71
CA GLN A 52 10.29 -1.67 -3.22
C GLN A 52 10.46 -3.17 -3.53
N THR A 53 9.86 -4.02 -2.70
CA THR A 53 9.91 -5.49 -2.86
C THR A 53 9.14 -5.98 -4.09
N ILE A 54 8.03 -5.33 -4.44
CA ILE A 54 7.14 -5.79 -5.52
C ILE A 54 7.39 -5.10 -6.85
N HIS A 55 7.85 -3.84 -6.85
CA HIS A 55 8.01 -3.04 -8.06
C HIS A 55 8.98 -3.67 -9.07
N SER A 56 10.00 -4.39 -8.60
CA SER A 56 10.96 -5.08 -9.48
C SER A 56 10.50 -6.45 -9.98
N ARG A 57 9.38 -6.99 -9.46
CA ARG A 57 8.97 -8.39 -9.66
C ARG A 57 7.75 -8.57 -10.55
N PHE A 58 6.97 -7.52 -10.76
CA PHE A 58 5.69 -7.61 -11.46
C PHE A 58 5.53 -6.46 -12.45
N ASP A 59 4.97 -6.80 -13.63
CA ASP A 59 4.69 -5.83 -14.70
C ASP A 59 3.56 -4.86 -14.30
N HIS A 60 2.61 -5.36 -13.50
CA HIS A 60 1.45 -4.60 -13.06
C HIS A 60 1.23 -4.79 -11.56
N VAL A 61 1.04 -3.69 -10.84
CA VAL A 61 0.82 -3.69 -9.40
C VAL A 61 -0.46 -2.93 -9.09
N TYR A 62 -1.35 -3.58 -8.34
CA TYR A 62 -2.57 -3.01 -7.82
C TYR A 62 -2.53 -3.05 -6.30
N ILE A 63 -2.77 -1.90 -5.68
CA ILE A 63 -2.83 -1.75 -4.23
C ILE A 63 -4.24 -1.32 -3.89
N CYS A 64 -4.83 -2.02 -2.94
CA CYS A 64 -6.20 -1.82 -2.52
C CYS A 64 -6.26 -1.83 -1.00
N GLY A 65 -7.32 -1.24 -0.45
CA GLY A 65 -7.64 -1.31 0.96
C GLY A 65 -7.81 0.06 1.59
N ASP A 66 -7.76 0.07 2.92
CA ASP A 66 -8.07 1.25 3.72
C ASP A 66 -6.81 1.71 4.47
N LEU A 67 -6.30 2.87 4.05
CA LEU A 67 -5.10 3.46 4.62
C LEU A 67 -5.41 4.47 5.73
N ASN A 68 -6.69 4.79 5.97
CA ASN A 68 -7.10 5.82 6.93
C ASN A 68 -6.31 7.13 6.77
N ILE A 69 -6.10 7.55 5.51
CA ILE A 69 -5.50 8.83 5.11
C ILE A 69 -6.50 9.49 4.18
N ASP A 70 -6.97 10.69 4.53
CA ASP A 70 -7.89 11.45 3.70
C ASP A 70 -7.20 11.86 2.40
N GLN A 71 -7.78 11.43 1.27
CA GLN A 71 -7.20 11.64 -0.07
C GLN A 71 -7.71 12.92 -0.75
N LEU A 72 -8.76 13.53 -0.18
CA LEU A 72 -9.29 14.80 -0.62
C LEU A 72 -8.63 15.97 0.11
N GLN A 73 -8.08 15.72 1.30
CA GLN A 73 -7.29 16.69 2.06
C GLN A 73 -5.80 16.58 1.74
N LYS A 74 -5.24 17.60 1.07
CA LYS A 74 -3.79 17.69 0.74
C LYS A 74 -2.93 18.07 1.96
N ASP A 75 -3.15 17.39 3.07
CA ASP A 75 -2.44 17.59 4.33
C ASP A 75 -1.01 17.02 4.26
N LYS A 76 -0.35 16.91 5.42
CA LYS A 76 1.00 16.32 5.48
C LYS A 76 0.98 14.81 5.25
N SER A 77 -0.07 14.14 5.71
CA SER A 77 -0.23 12.69 5.62
C SER A 77 -0.43 12.25 4.17
N TRP A 78 -1.31 12.96 3.46
CA TRP A 78 -1.54 12.79 2.04
C TRP A 78 -0.28 13.05 1.22
N ARG A 79 0.44 14.16 1.48
CA ARG A 79 1.70 14.47 0.78
C ARG A 79 2.73 13.35 0.94
N ALA A 80 2.97 12.91 2.18
CA ALA A 80 3.95 11.87 2.45
C ALA A 80 3.59 10.53 1.79
N LEU A 81 2.29 10.19 1.72
CA LEU A 81 1.84 9.03 0.96
C LEU A 81 2.03 9.23 -0.55
N ASN A 82 1.65 10.39 -1.07
CA ASN A 82 1.74 10.71 -2.49
C ASN A 82 3.19 10.70 -2.98
N ASP A 83 4.13 11.23 -2.20
CA ASP A 83 5.56 11.20 -2.51
C ASP A 83 6.07 9.74 -2.68
N ILE A 84 5.60 8.82 -1.84
CA ILE A 84 5.95 7.39 -1.93
C ILE A 84 5.33 6.74 -3.18
N LEU A 85 4.08 7.08 -3.50
CA LEU A 85 3.40 6.56 -4.69
C LEU A 85 4.10 7.05 -5.97
N GLU A 86 4.41 8.34 -6.06
CA GLU A 86 5.11 8.94 -7.19
C GLU A 86 6.51 8.33 -7.38
N LEU A 87 7.26 8.12 -6.29
CA LEU A 87 8.57 7.46 -6.32
C LEU A 87 8.50 6.05 -6.96
N HIS A 88 7.37 5.36 -6.81
CA HIS A 88 7.14 4.03 -7.37
C HIS A 88 6.28 4.05 -8.64
N SER A 89 6.13 5.21 -9.29
CA SER A 89 5.32 5.38 -10.50
C SER A 89 3.87 4.88 -10.36
N LEU A 90 3.32 4.94 -9.14
CA LEU A 90 1.94 4.55 -8.84
C LEU A 90 1.04 5.78 -8.87
N ILE A 91 -0.21 5.56 -9.29
CA ILE A 91 -1.25 6.59 -9.32
C ILE A 91 -2.39 6.21 -8.38
N SER A 92 -2.91 7.18 -7.63
CA SER A 92 -4.13 7.01 -6.84
C SER A 92 -5.37 7.19 -7.74
N ILE A 93 -6.31 6.25 -7.68
CA ILE A 93 -7.55 6.26 -8.50
C ILE A 93 -8.77 6.65 -7.64
N ILE A 94 -8.56 7.33 -6.51
CA ILE A 94 -9.64 7.70 -5.59
C ILE A 94 -10.45 8.85 -6.19
N LYS A 95 -11.76 8.61 -6.39
CA LYS A 95 -12.69 9.57 -7.00
C LYS A 95 -13.60 10.26 -5.99
N GLU A 96 -13.76 9.66 -4.81
CA GLU A 96 -14.65 10.13 -3.76
C GLU A 96 -14.12 9.70 -2.39
N ALA A 97 -14.62 10.32 -1.33
CA ALA A 97 -14.27 9.93 0.03
C ALA A 97 -14.70 8.49 0.29
N THR A 98 -13.73 7.64 0.60
CA THR A 98 -13.95 6.33 1.19
C THR A 98 -13.90 6.50 2.70
N ARG A 99 -14.99 6.12 3.38
CA ARG A 99 -15.35 6.41 4.80
C ARG A 99 -14.25 6.87 5.76
#